data_AF-A0A933Q8R9-F1
#
_entry.id   AF-A0A933Q8R9-F1
#
_cell.length_a   1.000
_cell.length_b   1.000
_cell.length_c   1.000
_cell.angle_alpha   90.00
_cell.angle_beta   90.00
_cell.angle_gamma   90.00
#
_symmetry.space_group_name_H-M   'P 1'
#
loop_
_entity.id
_entity.type
_entity.pdbx_description
1 polymer ?
#
loop_
_entity_poly.entity_id
_entity_poly.type
_entity_poly.pdbx_seq_one_letter_code
_entity_poly.pdbx_strand_id
1 'polypeptide(L)'
;MIRTQVYLPEDLYRNLKLLSATSGMNFSELIREGAKVVVEKKTKKRRKFDAWKDFVGVLKGGPKDLSSNIDYYLYVEPYEKKNRKK
;
A
#
# COMPACT_ATOMS: atom_id res chain seq x y z
N MET A 1 -11.36 19.72 -13.64
CA MET A 1 -12.27 18.55 -13.60
C MET A 1 -13.02 18.48 -14.91
N ILE A 2 -13.31 17.27 -15.42
CA ILE A 2 -14.18 17.08 -16.59
C ILE A 2 -15.63 17.06 -16.09
N ARG A 3 -16.55 17.74 -16.78
CA ARG A 3 -17.99 17.69 -16.46
C ARG A 3 -18.56 16.37 -16.98
N THR A 4 -19.09 15.55 -16.09
CA THR A 4 -19.69 14.26 -16.44
C THR A 4 -21.11 14.21 -15.90
N GLN A 5 -22.06 13.81 -16.75
CA GLN A 5 -23.43 13.52 -16.34
C GLN A 5 -23.57 12.01 -16.20
N VAL A 6 -24.09 11.56 -15.06
CA VAL A 6 -24.28 10.14 -14.75
C VAL A 6 -25.67 9.99 -14.16
N TYR A 7 -26.40 8.97 -14.60
CA TYR A 7 -27.68 8.62 -14.00
C TYR A 7 -27.46 7.87 -12.69
N LEU A 8 -28.13 8.31 -11.64
CA LEU A 8 -28.14 7.65 -10.34
C LEU A 8 -29.56 7.16 -10.06
N PRO A 9 -29.74 5.91 -9.59
CA PRO A 9 -31.01 5.45 -9.06
C PRO A 9 -31.46 6.37 -7.91
N GLU A 10 -32.77 6.57 -7.79
CA GLU A 10 -33.36 7.48 -6.80
C GLU A 10 -32.94 7.14 -5.36
N ASP A 11 -32.99 5.85 -5.02
CA ASP A 11 -32.60 5.34 -3.69
C ASP A 11 -31.14 5.67 -3.37
N LEU A 12 -30.25 5.50 -4.36
CA LEU A 12 -28.83 5.80 -4.20
C LEU A 12 -28.61 7.29 -4.02
N TYR A 13 -29.27 8.13 -4.83
CA TYR A 13 -29.20 9.58 -4.69
C TYR A 13 -29.65 10.03 -3.30
N ARG A 14 -30.78 9.49 -2.81
CA ARG A 14 -31.32 9.81 -1.48
C ARG A 14 -30.35 9.43 -0.37
N ASN A 15 -29.78 8.24 -0.43
CA ASN A 15 -28.80 7.77 0.55
C ASN A 15 -27.53 8.63 0.55
N LEU A 16 -26.98 8.96 -0.62
CA LEU A 16 -25.81 9.83 -0.75
C LEU A 16 -26.08 11.23 -0.19
N LYS A 17 -27.29 11.77 -0.42
CA LYS A 17 -27.67 13.09 0.07
C LYS A 17 -27.77 13.12 1.60
N LEU A 18 -28.40 12.10 2.19
CA LEU A 18 -28.48 11.94 3.64
C LEU A 18 -27.09 11.79 4.26
N LEU A 19 -26.24 10.96 3.64
CA LEU A 19 -24.86 10.76 4.07
C LEU A 19 -24.07 12.07 4.04
N SER A 20 -24.19 12.86 2.97
CA SER A 20 -23.51 14.16 2.84
C SER A 20 -23.96 15.17 3.90
N ALA A 21 -25.26 15.19 4.23
CA ALA A 21 -25.80 16.06 5.27
C ALA A 21 -25.28 15.67 6.66
N THR A 22 -25.08 14.38 6.89
CA THR A 22 -24.65 13.85 8.19
C THR A 22 -23.13 13.97 8.40
N SER A 23 -22.34 13.79 7.33
CA SER A 23 -20.87 13.84 7.40
C SER A 23 -20.30 15.25 7.28
N GLY A 24 -21.12 16.25 6.94
CA GLY A 24 -20.66 17.62 6.68
C GLY A 24 -19.84 17.75 5.39
N MET A 25 -19.75 16.70 4.58
CA MET A 25 -19.06 16.72 3.29
C MET A 25 -19.99 17.19 2.18
N ASN A 26 -19.45 17.86 1.17
CA ASN A 26 -20.28 18.20 0.02
C ASN A 26 -20.59 16.94 -0.82
N PHE A 27 -21.77 16.91 -1.43
CA PHE A 27 -22.24 15.76 -2.21
C PHE A 27 -21.25 15.33 -3.31
N SER A 28 -20.55 16.29 -3.90
CA SER A 28 -19.59 16.03 -4.97
C SER A 28 -18.29 15.41 -4.46
N GLU A 29 -17.82 15.78 -3.27
CA GLU A 29 -16.67 15.17 -2.57
C GLU A 29 -16.95 13.72 -2.29
N LEU A 30 -18.15 13.44 -1.75
CA LEU A 30 -18.56 12.09 -1.41
C LEU A 30 -18.58 11.16 -2.63
N ILE A 31 -19.10 11.65 -3.77
CA ILE A 31 -19.05 10.91 -5.03
C ILE A 31 -17.61 10.69 -5.50
N ARG A 32 -16.75 11.70 -5.43
CA ARG A 32 -15.33 11.59 -5.84
C ARG A 32 -14.57 10.59 -4.98
N GLU A 33 -14.72 10.66 -3.67
CA GLU A 33 -14.07 9.77 -2.73
C GLU A 33 -14.53 8.32 -2.92
N GLY A 34 -15.85 8.11 -3.01
CA GLY A 34 -16.42 6.80 -3.31
C GLY A 34 -15.89 6.21 -4.62
N ALA A 35 -15.85 7.02 -5.69
CA ALA A 35 -15.30 6.60 -6.98
C ALA A 35 -13.80 6.24 -6.87
N LYS A 36 -13.01 7.05 -6.16
CA LYS A 36 -11.58 6.81 -5.92
C LYS A 36 -11.35 5.49 -5.19
N VAL A 37 -12.08 5.24 -4.11
CA VAL A 37 -11.97 3.99 -3.32
C VAL A 37 -12.29 2.77 -4.19
N VAL A 38 -13.34 2.82 -5.00
CA VAL A 38 -13.71 1.72 -5.89
C VAL A 38 -12.64 1.47 -6.97
N VAL A 39 -12.13 2.53 -7.60
CA VAL A 39 -11.06 2.44 -8.61
C VAL A 39 -9.78 1.90 -8.01
N GLU A 40 -9.36 2.39 -6.85
CA GLU A 40 -8.17 1.89 -6.15
C GLU A 40 -8.33 0.43 -5.76
N LYS A 41 -9.48 0.02 -5.22
CA LYS A 41 -9.75 -1.38 -4.86
C LYS A 41 -9.68 -2.29 -6.08
N LYS A 42 -10.23 -1.87 -7.23
CA LYS A 42 -10.16 -2.64 -8.48
C LYS A 42 -8.74 -2.65 -9.07
N THR A 43 -8.01 -1.54 -8.98
CA THR A 43 -6.63 -1.44 -9.48
C THR A 43 -5.65 -2.25 -8.62
N LYS A 44 -5.78 -2.20 -7.28
CA LYS A 44 -4.99 -3.01 -6.35
C LYS A 44 -5.24 -4.50 -6.56
N LYS A 45 -6.50 -4.93 -6.76
CA LYS A 45 -6.80 -6.32 -7.13
C LYS A 45 -6.19 -6.78 -8.47
N ARG A 46 -5.96 -5.85 -9.41
CA ARG A 46 -5.32 -6.15 -10.71
C ARG A 46 -3.81 -6.25 -10.64
N ARG A 47 -3.16 -5.62 -9.65
CA ARG A 47 -1.76 -5.93 -9.36
C ARG A 47 -1.71 -7.35 -8.82
N LYS A 48 -1.33 -8.32 -9.67
CA LYS A 48 -0.94 -9.65 -9.22
C LYS A 48 0.11 -9.44 -8.12
N PHE A 49 -0.28 -9.67 -6.88
CA PHE A 49 0.62 -9.70 -5.76
C PHE A 49 1.54 -10.90 -5.98
N ASP A 50 2.68 -10.65 -6.62
CA ASP A 50 3.67 -11.66 -6.94
C ASP A 50 4.56 -11.77 -5.70
N ALA A 51 4.03 -12.42 -4.67
CA ALA A 51 4.64 -12.48 -3.33
C ALA A 51 6.12 -12.86 -3.39
N TRP A 52 6.52 -13.68 -4.36
CA TRP A 52 7.91 -14.04 -4.62
C TRP A 52 8.78 -12.87 -5.10
N LYS A 53 8.31 -12.01 -6.01
CA LYS A 53 9.11 -10.88 -6.52
C LYS A 53 9.27 -9.78 -5.48
N ASP A 54 8.22 -9.50 -4.73
CA ASP A 54 8.25 -8.47 -3.68
C ASP A 54 9.12 -8.92 -2.50
N PHE A 55 9.12 -10.22 -2.15
CA PHE A 55 9.98 -10.77 -1.10
C PHE A 55 11.45 -10.81 -1.51
N VAL A 56 11.76 -11.20 -2.76
CA VAL A 56 13.13 -11.19 -3.30
C VAL A 56 13.69 -9.76 -3.40
N GLY A 57 12.85 -8.76 -3.68
CA GLY A 57 13.24 -7.36 -3.71
C GLY A 57 13.65 -6.80 -2.34
N VAL A 58 12.95 -7.20 -1.27
CA VAL A 58 13.25 -6.79 0.11
C VAL A 58 14.51 -7.48 0.65
N LEU A 59 14.77 -8.74 0.26
CA LEU A 59 15.96 -9.49 0.65
C LEU A 59 17.26 -9.01 -0.02
N LYS A 60 17.19 -8.19 -1.08
CA LYS A 60 18.37 -7.61 -1.76
C LYS A 60 19.14 -6.57 -0.92
N GLY A 61 18.66 -6.22 0.28
CA GLY A 61 19.33 -5.29 1.19
C GLY A 61 20.45 -5.89 2.05
N GLY A 62 20.69 -7.20 1.99
CA GLY A 62 21.75 -7.88 2.74
C GLY A 62 23.09 -7.98 1.99
N PRO A 63 24.21 -8.26 2.69
CA PRO A 63 25.48 -8.57 2.05
C PRO A 63 25.32 -9.68 1.01
N LYS A 64 25.82 -9.44 -0.21
CA LYS A 64 25.63 -10.33 -1.37
C LYS A 64 26.24 -11.73 -1.17
N ASP A 65 27.11 -11.87 -0.19
CA ASP A 65 27.91 -13.04 0.15
C ASP A 65 27.45 -13.74 1.44
N LEU A 66 26.28 -13.38 1.98
CA LEU A 66 25.69 -14.01 3.18
C LEU A 66 25.63 -15.54 3.08
N SER A 67 25.27 -16.09 1.92
CA SER A 67 25.18 -17.55 1.73
C SER A 67 26.54 -18.24 1.72
N SER A 68 27.59 -17.53 1.30
CA SER A 68 28.94 -18.09 1.13
C SER A 68 29.80 -17.92 2.37
N ASN A 69 29.55 -16.87 3.16
CA ASN A 69 30.38 -16.45 4.28
C ASN A 69 29.63 -16.47 5.63
N ILE A 70 28.75 -17.46 5.83
CA ILE A 70 27.93 -17.60 7.04
C ILE A 70 28.79 -17.58 8.31
N ASP A 71 29.92 -18.31 8.32
CA ASP A 71 30.81 -18.40 9.49
C ASP A 71 31.44 -17.05 9.87
N TYR A 72 31.75 -16.20 8.89
CA TYR A 72 32.29 -14.87 9.13
C TYR A 72 31.26 -14.00 9.89
N TYR A 73 30.00 -14.02 9.45
CA TYR A 73 28.93 -13.27 10.08
C TYR A 73 28.53 -13.82 11.47
N LEU A 74 28.62 -15.13 11.67
CA LEU A 74 28.26 -15.75 12.94
C LEU A 74 29.35 -15.63 14.02
N TYR A 75 30.62 -15.73 13.65
CA TYR A 75 31.71 -15.87 14.62
C TYR A 75 32.72 -14.72 14.61
N VAL A 76 32.96 -14.10 13.47
CA VAL A 76 34.05 -13.12 13.31
C VAL A 76 33.54 -11.68 13.51
N GLU A 77 32.49 -11.28 12.79
CA GLU A 77 31.92 -9.93 12.87
C GLU A 77 31.51 -9.52 14.32
N PRO A 78 30.88 -10.40 15.13
CA PRO A 78 30.52 -10.06 16.51
C PRO A 78 31.74 -9.88 17.42
N TYR A 79 32.80 -10.64 17.16
CA TYR A 79 34.06 -10.57 17.91
C TYR A 79 34.81 -9.26 17.63
N GLU A 80 34.89 -8.86 16.35
CA GLU A 80 35.50 -7.59 15.94
C GLU A 80 34.72 -6.38 16.48
N LYS A 81 33.39 -6.41 16.45
CA LYS A 81 32.55 -5.33 17.01
C LYS A 81 32.73 -5.18 18.53
N LYS A 82 32.92 -6.28 19.26
CA LYS A 82 33.13 -6.25 20.71
C LYS A 82 34.51 -5.67 21.07
N ASN A 83 35.53 -5.95 20.27
CA ASN A 83 36.88 -5.43 20.50
C ASN A 83 37.06 -3.97 20.08
N ARG A 84 36.33 -3.49 19.06
CA ARG A 84 36.32 -2.06 18.68
C ARG A 84 35.64 -1.12 19.69
N LYS A 85 34.86 -1.67 20.63
CA LYS A 85 34.15 -0.91 21.68
C LYS A 85 34.93 -0.81 23.00
N LYS A 86 36.13 -1.40 23.07
CA LYS A 86 37.10 -1.20 24.16
C LYS A 86 38.15 -0.20 23.71
#